data_AF-A0A1G7WBC2-F1
#
_entry.id   AF-A0A1G7WBC2-F1
#
_cell.length_a   1.000
_cell.length_b   1.000
_cell.length_c   1.000
_cell.angle_alpha   90.00
_cell.angle_beta   90.00
_cell.angle_gamma   90.00
#
_symmetry.space_group_name_H-M   'P 1'
#
loop_
_entity.id
_entity.type
_entity.pdbx_description
1 polymer ?
#
loop_
_entity_poly.entity_id
_entity_poly.type
_entity_poly.pdbx_seq_one_letter_code
_entity_poly.pdbx_strand_id
1 'polypeptide(L)' 'MYNNSKIIRTWKGWTTLENAPVYEALLVNKVFPTIKKNGIDGLEKVSIATKTKPDEVEFFLRLQFDTMDSVRAFCRGRF' A
#
# COMPACT_ATOMS: atom_id res chain seq x y z
N MET A 1 -4.89 12.12 27.41
CA MET A 1 -4.88 10.90 26.58
C MET A 1 -4.75 11.36 25.14
N TYR A 2 -3.58 11.21 24.53
CA TYR A 2 -3.42 11.55 23.10
C TYR A 2 -4.32 10.61 22.30
N ASN A 3 -5.31 11.17 21.62
CA ASN A 3 -6.10 10.43 20.64
C ASN A 3 -5.09 9.99 19.56
N ASN A 4 -4.73 8.70 19.56
CA ASN A 4 -3.74 8.15 18.64
C ASN A 4 -4.41 7.97 17.27
N SER A 5 -4.82 9.07 16.64
CA SER A 5 -5.48 9.05 15.34
C SER A 5 -4.49 8.59 14.28
N LYS A 6 -4.51 7.29 13.99
CA LYS A 6 -3.73 6.70 12.91
C LYS A 6 -4.27 7.15 11.56
N ILE A 7 -3.37 7.40 10.62
CA ILE A 7 -3.72 7.83 9.27
C ILE A 7 -3.65 6.63 8.35
N ILE A 8 -4.76 6.33 7.68
CA ILE A 8 -4.81 5.25 6.71
C ILE A 8 -4.81 5.85 5.31
N ARG A 9 -3.73 5.63 4.57
CA ARG A 9 -3.70 5.91 3.13
C ARG A 9 -4.22 4.70 2.39
N THR A 10 -5.29 4.89 1.64
CA THR A 10 -5.86 3.87 0.78
C THR A 10 -5.51 4.15 -0.67
N TRP A 11 -5.22 3.10 -1.42
CA TRP A 11 -5.09 3.15 -2.87
C TRP A 11 -5.95 2.06 -3.46
N LYS A 12 -6.79 2.43 -4.42
CA LYS A 12 -7.63 1.50 -5.16
C LYS A 12 -7.22 1.59 -6.63
N GLY A 13 -6.90 0.46 -7.22
CA GLY A 13 -6.72 0.34 -8.65
C GLY A 13 -7.35 -0.94 -9.17
N TRP A 14 -7.37 -1.08 -10.47
CA TRP A 14 -7.90 -2.24 -11.16
C TRP A 14 -7.04 -2.52 -12.39
N THR A 15 -7.05 -3.77 -12.83
CA THR A 15 -6.39 -4.20 -14.06
C THR A 15 -7.18 -5.34 -14.68
N THR A 16 -6.94 -5.64 -15.96
CA THR A 16 -7.50 -6.80 -16.65
C THR A 16 -7.08 -8.10 -15.96
N LEU A 17 -7.88 -9.16 -16.14
CA LEU A 17 -7.59 -10.49 -15.59
C LEU A 17 -6.21 -11.02 -15.96
N GLU A 18 -5.79 -10.81 -17.21
CA GLU A 18 -4.50 -11.27 -17.73
C GLU A 18 -3.31 -10.59 -17.03
N ASN A 19 -3.44 -9.31 -16.71
CA ASN A 19 -2.39 -8.53 -16.07
C ASN A 19 -2.40 -8.63 -14.54
N ALA A 20 -3.47 -9.16 -13.94
CA ALA A 20 -3.62 -9.23 -12.49
C ALA A 20 -2.52 -10.04 -11.79
N PRO A 21 -2.12 -11.24 -12.25
CA PRO A 21 -1.04 -12.00 -11.62
C PRO A 21 0.31 -11.27 -11.69
N VAL A 22 0.58 -10.58 -12.81
CA VAL A 22 1.81 -9.80 -13.01
C VAL A 22 1.84 -8.61 -12.06
N TYR A 23 0.71 -7.91 -11.92
CA TYR A 23 0.59 -6.77 -11.00
C TYR A 23 0.71 -7.21 -9.54
N GLU A 24 0.07 -8.31 -9.15
CA GLU A 24 0.17 -8.87 -7.81
C GLU A 24 1.61 -9.28 -7.48
N ALA A 25 2.29 -9.97 -8.40
CA ALA A 25 3.69 -10.35 -8.24
C ALA A 25 4.60 -9.12 -8.08
N LEU A 26 4.34 -8.03 -8.79
CA LEU A 26 5.08 -6.77 -8.62
C LEU A 26 4.87 -6.16 -7.22
N LEU A 27 3.64 -6.18 -6.71
CA LEU A 27 3.34 -5.67 -5.37
C LEU A 27 4.02 -6.50 -4.29
N VAL A 28 3.91 -7.83 -4.38
CA VAL A 28 4.44 -8.77 -3.37
C VAL A 28 5.97 -8.84 -3.41
N ASN A 29 6.58 -8.91 -4.60
CA ASN A 29 8.01 -9.17 -4.73
C ASN A 29 8.88 -7.92 -4.79
N LYS A 30 8.31 -6.76 -5.17
CA LYS A 30 9.08 -5.50 -5.26
C LYS A 30 8.58 -4.48 -4.24
N VAL A 31 7.30 -4.13 -4.28
CA VAL A 31 6.78 -3.00 -3.51
C VAL A 31 6.84 -3.25 -2.00
N PHE A 32 6.32 -4.36 -1.48
CA PHE A 32 6.39 -4.64 -0.04
C PHE A 32 7.81 -4.81 0.49
N PRO A 33 8.71 -5.54 -0.18
CA PRO A 33 10.09 -5.64 0.26
C PRO A 33 10.81 -4.29 0.26
N THR A 34 10.59 -3.44 -0.75
CA THR A 34 11.17 -2.09 -0.78
C THR A 34 10.66 -1.24 0.39
N ILE A 35 9.35 -1.22 0.63
CA ILE A 35 8.75 -0.49 1.75
C ILE A 35 9.32 -0.97 3.11
N LYS A 36 9.45 -2.29 3.28
CA LYS A 36 9.99 -2.88 4.52
C LYS A 36 11.49 -2.61 4.68
N LYS A 37 12.26 -2.67 3.59
CA LYS A 37 13.72 -2.47 3.59
C LYS A 37 14.09 -1.01 3.82
N ASN A 38 13.34 -0.10 3.21
CA ASN A 38 13.61 1.33 3.27
C ASN A 38 13.25 1.94 4.63
N GLY A 39 12.51 1.22 5.48
CA GLY A 39 12.25 1.67 6.86
C GLY A 39 11.50 2.99 6.85
N ILE A 40 10.24 2.97 6.43
CA ILE A 40 9.42 4.17 6.40
C ILE A 40 9.05 4.51 7.84
N ASP A 41 9.71 5.51 8.40
CA ASP A 41 9.43 5.99 9.76
C ASP A 41 7.93 6.22 9.91
N GLY A 42 7.35 5.56 10.92
CA GLY A 42 5.94 5.69 11.24
C GLY A 42 4.97 4.85 10.39
N LEU A 43 5.44 4.06 9.44
CA LEU A 43 4.60 3.06 8.76
C LEU A 43 4.45 1.80 9.62
N GLU A 44 3.25 1.60 10.16
CA GLU A 44 2.98 0.50 11.10
C GLU A 44 2.48 -0.77 10.41
N LYS A 45 1.68 -0.61 9.36
CA LYS A 45 1.02 -1.74 8.70
C LYS A 45 0.80 -1.47 7.23
N VAL A 46 1.05 -2.50 6.44
CA VAL A 46 0.68 -2.56 5.03
C VAL A 46 -0.27 -3.74 4.83
N SER A 47 -1.34 -3.53 4.08
CA SER A 47 -2.31 -4.59 3.79
C SER A 47 -2.80 -4.44 2.36
N ILE A 48 -2.91 -5.57 1.67
CA ILE A 48 -3.47 -5.66 0.33
C ILE A 48 -4.71 -6.54 0.38
N ALA A 49 -5.73 -6.14 -0.37
CA ALA A 49 -6.88 -6.98 -0.67
C ALA A 49 -7.07 -6.99 -2.18
N THR A 50 -7.33 -8.17 -2.73
CA THR A 50 -7.67 -8.36 -4.14
C THR A 50 -9.11 -8.79 -4.24
N LYS A 51 -9.81 -8.32 -5.28
CA LYS A 51 -11.17 -8.74 -5.59
C LYS A 51 -11.29 -9.02 -7.08
N THR A 52 -11.49 -10.29 -7.42
CA THR A 52 -11.75 -10.71 -8.80
C THR A 52 -13.20 -10.39 -9.17
N LYS A 53 -13.37 -9.78 -10.34
CA LYS A 53 -14.65 -9.51 -11.02
C LYS A 53 -14.66 -10.23 -12.38
N PRO A 54 -15.79 -10.22 -13.12
CA PRO A 54 -15.88 -10.91 -14.39
C PRO A 54 -14.79 -10.55 -15.42
N ASP A 55 -14.41 -9.26 -15.50
CA ASP A 55 -13.49 -8.78 -16.55
C ASP A 55 -12.21 -8.12 -15.99
N GLU A 56 -12.13 -7.94 -14.68
CA GLU A 56 -11.06 -7.20 -14.02
C GLU A 56 -10.73 -7.74 -12.63
N VAL A 57 -9.55 -7.40 -12.13
CA VAL A 57 -9.18 -7.61 -10.73
C VAL A 57 -8.94 -6.25 -10.08
N GLU A 58 -9.66 -5.99 -9.01
CA GLU A 58 -9.45 -4.82 -8.16
C GLU A 58 -8.37 -5.09 -7.12
N PHE A 59 -7.51 -4.12 -6.91
CA PHE A 59 -6.46 -4.11 -5.91
C PHE A 59 -6.72 -2.96 -4.93
N PHE A 60 -6.79 -3.29 -3.65
CA PHE A 60 -6.99 -2.33 -2.59
C PHE A 60 -5.84 -2.40 -1.59
N LEU A 61 -5.00 -1.37 -1.62
CA LEU A 61 -3.85 -1.24 -0.74
C LEU A 61 -4.17 -0.27 0.40
N ARG A 62 -3.85 -0.67 1.62
CA ARG A 62 -3.95 0.17 2.83
C ARG A 62 -2.57 0.26 3.48
N LEU A 63 -2.12 1.49 3.70
CA LEU A 63 -0.92 1.80 4.47
C LEU A 63 -1.34 2.60 5.69
N GLN A 64 -0.96 2.12 6.88
CA GLN A 64 -1.26 2.77 8.15
C GLN A 64 -0.02 3.49 8.66
N PHE A 65 -0.18 4.78 8.93
CA PHE A 65 0.84 5.67 9.44
C PHE A 65 0.48 6.22 10.82
N ASP A 66 1.49 6.52 11.62
CA ASP A 66 1.36 7.14 12.93
C ASP A 66 1.17 8.67 12.86
N THR A 67 1.77 9.35 11.86
CA THR A 67 1.76 10.80 11.71
C THR A 67 1.60 11.25 10.25
N MET A 68 1.17 12.49 10.05
CA MET A 68 1.09 13.08 8.70
C MET A 68 2.46 13.32 8.07
N ASP A 69 3.51 13.48 8.86
CA ASP A 69 4.87 13.68 8.34
C ASP A 69 5.41 12.40 7.71
N SER A 70 5.13 11.24 8.33
CA SER A 70 5.38 9.91 7.76
C SER A 70 4.70 9.74 6.39
N VAL A 71 3.45 10.19 6.26
CA VAL A 71 2.71 10.20 4.99
C VAL A 71 3.36 11.12 3.96
N ARG A 72 3.82 12.31 4.36
CA ARG A 72 4.49 13.26 3.45
C ARG A 72 5.83 12.73 2.96
N ALA A 73 6.61 12.08 3.83
CA ALA A 73 7.86 11.40 3.44
C ALA A 73 7.57 10.31 2.41
N PHE A 74 6.53 9.49 2.66
CA PHE A 74 6.06 8.45 1.74
C PHE A 74 5.60 8.99 0.37
N CYS A 75 5.00 10.18 0.28
CA CYS A 75 4.60 10.74 -1.02
C CYS A 75 5.77 11.34 -1.81
N ARG A 76 6.88 11.70 -1.15
CA ARG A 76 8.02 12.38 -1.78
C ARG A 76 9.07 11.43 -2.37
N GLY A 77 8.87 10.12 -2.31
CA GLY A 77 9.86 9.14 -2.75
C GLY A 77 11.11 9.08 -1.85
N ARG A 78 11.05 9.68 -0.65
CA ARG A 78 12.14 9.67 0.34
C ARG A 78 11.82 8.62 1.40
N PHE A 79 12.08 7.37 1.05
CA PHE A 79 12.11 6.19 1.90
C PHE A 79 13.15 5.30 1.28
#